data_AF-A0A0E3M738-F1
#
_entry.id   AF-A0A0E3M738-F1
#
_cell.length_a   1.000
_cell.length_b   1.000
_cell.length_c   1.000
_cell.angle_alpha   90.00
_cell.angle_beta   90.00
_cell.angle_gamma   90.00
#
_symmetry.space_group_name_H-M   'P 1'
#
loop_
_entity.id
_entity.type
_entity.pdbx_description
1 polymer ?
#
loop_
_entity_poly.entity_id
_entity_poly.type
_entity_poly.pdbx_seq_one_letter_code
_entity_poly.pdbx_strand_id
1 'polypeptide(L)'
;MDFKPKNGFEQIKVSEKLDDVVEKAIKKAKKDKKKNIIKTKLIKYALAAASISIIFMTSVKFIPVFAEAINNVTIGQAITRELQYYYDKNIGNAVKEGASQCIDESKINKNIKVTINNIVGDDKNLFIFYTLNGKINKEELKNLLLQNFKITDNDDNLLLDSTSNYYSKLPAKLDHKDGDYLLTYNKKYSCVVASLGNSFKNYSKSGESYGCIELSSINGSKIPNELNLEFLSLTEAYKMSYSKNKYEDFFSNFKREPISISGQWKFDINAYQSLKYKKPEVYNNIKFRENSTDFNIKALKIYPTHIEMRIELGKNTINSAQCYSIGRQIIKNEKIDNSKLPYLIDEKGNKYLFADNDLEEMDSDNCLNMNFQSSYFRDSKELYLVINQLNYDNDSQQFSKDIESTKIKIK
;
A
#
# COMPACT_ATOMS: atom_id res chain seq x y z
N MET A 1 3.81 96.12 -65.61
CA MET A 1 3.48 94.87 -66.30
C MET A 1 3.40 93.79 -65.25
N ASP A 2 2.17 93.46 -64.82
CA ASP A 2 1.91 92.47 -63.78
C ASP A 2 2.16 91.06 -64.30
N PHE A 3 3.07 90.35 -63.64
CA PHE A 3 3.41 88.97 -63.94
C PHE A 3 2.36 88.04 -63.31
N LYS A 4 1.30 87.73 -64.08
CA LYS A 4 0.36 86.66 -63.73
C LYS A 4 1.08 85.31 -63.84
N PRO A 5 1.19 84.51 -62.77
CA PRO A 5 1.68 83.14 -62.91
C PRO A 5 0.73 82.35 -63.81
N LYS A 6 1.27 81.64 -64.81
CA LYS A 6 0.50 80.70 -65.62
C LYS A 6 0.19 79.47 -64.77
N ASN A 7 -1.05 79.42 -64.29
CA ASN A 7 -1.66 78.26 -63.64
C ASN A 7 -1.54 77.01 -64.52
N GLY A 8 -0.73 76.03 -64.09
CA GLY A 8 -0.67 74.69 -64.67
C GLY A 8 -0.81 73.57 -63.62
N PHE A 9 -0.81 73.90 -62.33
CA PHE A 9 -0.93 72.92 -61.25
C PHE A 9 -2.38 72.60 -60.85
N GLU A 10 -3.34 73.42 -61.27
CA GLU A 10 -4.77 73.25 -60.95
C GLU A 10 -5.45 72.12 -61.74
N GLN A 11 -4.76 71.52 -62.72
CA GLN A 11 -5.30 70.45 -63.58
C GLN A 11 -4.66 69.07 -63.35
N ILE A 12 -3.82 68.88 -62.33
CA ILE A 12 -3.37 67.54 -61.97
C ILE A 12 -4.52 66.85 -61.23
N LYS A 13 -5.31 66.07 -61.97
CA LYS A 13 -6.40 65.26 -61.42
C LYS A 13 -5.78 64.21 -60.48
N VAL A 14 -5.79 64.49 -59.18
CA VAL A 14 -5.37 63.54 -58.15
C VAL A 14 -6.23 62.30 -58.32
N SER A 15 -5.59 61.17 -58.63
CA SER A 15 -6.30 59.93 -58.88
C SER A 15 -6.98 59.47 -57.61
N GLU A 16 -8.27 59.13 -57.67
CA GLU A 16 -9.00 58.50 -56.55
C GLU A 16 -8.33 57.21 -56.07
N LYS A 17 -7.50 56.57 -56.92
CA LYS A 17 -6.68 55.41 -56.55
C LYS A 17 -5.57 55.76 -55.55
N LEU A 18 -5.17 57.03 -55.45
CA LEU A 18 -4.11 57.46 -54.54
C LEU A 18 -4.55 57.33 -53.08
N ASP A 19 -5.75 57.81 -52.76
CA ASP A 19 -6.33 57.69 -51.42
C ASP A 19 -6.51 56.22 -51.02
N ASP A 20 -6.92 55.40 -51.98
CA ASP A 20 -7.10 53.96 -51.83
C ASP A 20 -5.76 53.23 -51.55
N VAL A 21 -4.68 53.65 -52.19
CA VAL A 21 -3.31 53.16 -51.97
C VAL A 21 -2.77 53.63 -50.62
N VAL A 22 -3.00 54.90 -50.26
CA VAL A 22 -2.58 55.47 -48.96
C VAL A 22 -3.31 54.77 -47.82
N GLU A 23 -4.62 54.54 -47.94
CA GLU A 23 -5.39 53.84 -46.92
C GLU A 23 -4.96 52.37 -46.78
N LYS A 24 -4.71 51.68 -47.89
CA LYS A 24 -4.16 50.30 -47.87
C LYS A 24 -2.77 50.25 -47.25
N ALA A 25 -1.90 51.22 -47.53
CA ALA A 25 -0.57 51.32 -46.94
C ALA A 25 -0.63 51.56 -45.41
N ILE A 26 -1.50 52.46 -44.95
CA ILE A 26 -1.70 52.74 -43.52
C ILE A 26 -2.30 51.52 -42.81
N LYS A 27 -3.31 50.85 -43.40
CA LYS A 27 -3.89 49.62 -42.85
C LYS A 27 -2.86 48.50 -42.75
N LYS A 28 -2.02 48.32 -43.78
CA LYS A 28 -0.92 47.34 -43.77
C LYS A 28 0.11 47.63 -42.68
N ALA A 29 0.57 48.88 -42.57
CA ALA A 29 1.52 49.29 -41.53
C ALA A 29 0.98 49.10 -40.11
N LYS A 30 -0.30 49.44 -39.86
CA LYS A 30 -0.96 49.20 -38.56
C LYS A 30 -1.08 47.71 -38.24
N LYS A 31 -1.42 46.87 -39.24
CA LYS A 31 -1.53 45.41 -39.08
C LYS A 31 -0.17 44.78 -38.80
N ASP A 32 0.88 45.19 -39.50
CA ASP A 32 2.24 44.68 -39.31
C ASP A 32 2.83 45.11 -37.95
N LYS A 33 2.56 46.35 -37.50
CA LYS A 33 2.94 46.82 -36.15
C LYS A 33 2.25 46.00 -35.05
N LYS A 34 0.95 45.73 -35.18
CA LYS A 34 0.20 44.90 -34.22
C LYS A 34 0.69 43.45 -34.22
N LYS A 35 0.99 42.88 -35.40
CA LYS A 35 1.53 41.52 -35.56
C LYS A 35 2.91 41.39 -34.91
N ASN A 36 3.80 42.37 -35.10
CA ASN A 36 5.14 42.38 -34.49
C ASN A 36 5.11 42.56 -32.97
N ILE A 37 4.19 43.37 -32.43
CA ILE A 37 4.00 43.52 -30.98
C ILE A 37 3.48 42.21 -30.36
N ILE A 38 2.53 41.54 -31.01
CA ILE A 38 2.00 40.26 -30.52
C ILE A 38 3.07 39.16 -30.60
N LYS A 39 3.83 39.10 -31.71
CA LYS A 39 4.91 38.12 -31.90
C LYS A 39 6.00 38.29 -30.85
N THR A 40 6.41 39.53 -30.57
CA THR A 40 7.41 39.82 -29.54
C THR A 40 6.92 39.54 -28.11
N LYS A 41 5.63 39.79 -27.81
CA LYS A 41 5.03 39.37 -26.52
C LYS A 41 4.95 37.85 -26.37
N LEU A 42 4.52 37.13 -27.40
CA LEU A 42 4.49 35.66 -27.41
C LEU A 42 5.88 35.05 -27.24
N ILE A 43 6.90 35.60 -27.92
CA ILE A 43 8.29 35.17 -27.75
C ILE A 43 8.76 35.40 -26.31
N LYS A 44 8.44 36.56 -25.70
CA LYS A 44 8.78 36.84 -24.29
C LYS A 44 8.09 35.88 -23.31
N TYR A 45 6.81 35.57 -23.53
CA TYR A 45 6.10 34.60 -22.69
C TYR A 45 6.61 33.17 -22.90
N ALA A 46 6.93 32.78 -24.13
CA ALA A 46 7.55 31.49 -24.42
C ALA A 46 8.93 31.37 -23.77
N LEU A 47 9.74 32.43 -23.78
CA LEU A 47 11.02 32.49 -23.08
C LEU A 47 10.85 32.39 -21.56
N ALA A 48 9.88 33.09 -20.97
CA ALA A 48 9.61 33.00 -19.54
C ALA A 48 9.14 31.59 -19.13
N ALA A 49 8.22 30.99 -19.89
CA ALA A 49 7.75 29.63 -19.66
C ALA A 49 8.88 28.60 -19.81
N ALA A 50 9.68 28.72 -20.87
CA ALA A 50 10.85 27.86 -21.07
C ALA A 50 11.89 28.03 -19.95
N SER A 51 12.08 29.27 -19.45
CA SER A 51 12.98 29.53 -18.32
C SER A 51 12.47 28.86 -17.04
N ILE A 52 11.17 28.94 -16.76
CA ILE A 52 10.54 28.25 -15.62
C ILE A 52 10.66 26.73 -15.78
N SER A 53 10.43 26.19 -16.98
CA SER A 53 10.59 24.76 -17.26
C SER A 53 12.04 24.31 -17.14
N ILE A 54 13.01 25.11 -17.57
CA ILE A 54 14.45 24.82 -17.41
C ILE A 54 14.82 24.89 -15.94
N ILE A 55 14.40 25.92 -15.20
CA ILE A 55 14.61 26.02 -13.75
C ILE A 55 14.02 24.80 -13.04
N PHE A 56 12.79 24.42 -13.37
CA PHE A 56 12.12 23.24 -12.84
C PHE A 56 12.89 21.95 -13.17
N MET A 57 13.27 21.74 -14.43
CA MET A 57 14.06 20.57 -14.86
C MET A 57 15.44 20.53 -14.20
N THR A 58 16.09 21.68 -14.01
CA THR A 58 17.36 21.77 -13.29
C THR A 58 17.17 21.54 -11.80
N SER A 59 16.10 22.02 -11.16
CA SER A 59 15.80 21.73 -9.77
C SER A 59 15.56 20.25 -9.53
N VAL A 60 14.90 19.55 -10.47
CA VAL A 60 14.72 18.09 -10.41
C VAL A 60 16.06 17.35 -10.55
N LYS A 61 17.02 17.86 -11.33
CA LYS A 61 18.34 17.21 -11.48
C LYS A 61 19.34 17.53 -10.37
N PHE A 62 19.28 18.73 -9.79
CA PHE A 62 20.32 19.23 -8.88
C PHE A 62 19.90 19.30 -7.41
N ILE A 63 18.61 19.16 -7.10
CA ILE A 63 18.11 19.11 -5.72
C ILE A 63 17.53 17.71 -5.47
N PRO A 64 18.33 16.77 -4.95
CA PRO A 64 17.87 15.41 -4.61
C PRO A 64 16.61 15.42 -3.74
N VAL A 65 16.54 16.33 -2.77
CA VAL A 65 15.40 16.52 -1.86
C VAL A 65 14.10 16.89 -2.60
N PHE A 66 14.19 17.64 -3.70
CA PHE A 66 13.02 18.06 -4.47
C PHE A 66 12.55 16.96 -5.44
N ALA A 67 13.50 16.23 -6.04
CA ALA A 67 13.19 15.04 -6.83
C ALA A 67 12.52 13.96 -5.97
N GLU A 68 13.06 13.72 -4.77
CA GLU A 68 12.49 12.84 -3.76
C GLU A 68 11.09 13.30 -3.33
N ALA A 69 10.89 14.60 -3.07
CA ALA A 69 9.58 15.15 -2.73
C ALA A 69 8.52 14.94 -3.84
N ILE A 70 8.87 15.12 -5.12
CA ILE A 70 7.91 14.95 -6.24
C ILE A 70 7.62 13.47 -6.53
N ASN A 71 8.64 12.60 -6.48
CA ASN A 71 8.46 11.17 -6.75
C ASN A 71 7.63 10.51 -5.62
N ASN A 72 7.92 10.87 -4.36
CA ASN A 72 7.16 10.42 -3.19
C ASN A 72 5.70 10.88 -3.23
N VAL A 73 5.41 12.07 -3.77
CA VAL A 73 4.02 12.56 -3.87
C VAL A 73 3.19 11.74 -4.86
N THR A 74 3.76 11.30 -5.99
CA THR A 74 2.97 10.60 -7.02
C THR A 74 2.87 9.09 -6.75
N ILE A 75 4.00 8.44 -6.43
CA ILE A 75 4.07 7.00 -6.13
C ILE A 75 3.52 6.72 -4.73
N GLY A 76 3.86 7.56 -3.74
CA GLY A 76 3.35 7.43 -2.38
C GLY A 76 1.84 7.59 -2.30
N GLN A 77 1.22 8.45 -3.11
CA GLN A 77 -0.24 8.53 -3.20
C GLN A 77 -0.88 7.27 -3.79
N ALA A 78 -0.28 6.68 -4.84
CA ALA A 78 -0.77 5.44 -5.42
C ALA A 78 -0.66 4.28 -4.41
N ILE A 79 0.53 4.05 -3.84
CA ILE A 79 0.77 3.01 -2.84
C ILE A 79 -0.11 3.23 -1.62
N THR A 80 -0.23 4.45 -1.11
CA THR A 80 -1.08 4.72 0.05
C THR A 80 -2.55 4.44 -0.24
N ARG A 81 -3.05 4.85 -1.42
CA ARG A 81 -4.42 4.55 -1.82
C ARG A 81 -4.64 3.04 -1.85
N GLU A 82 -3.73 2.30 -2.47
CA GLU A 82 -3.87 0.85 -2.56
C GLU A 82 -3.75 0.17 -1.18
N LEU A 83 -2.85 0.61 -0.30
CA LEU A 83 -2.73 0.09 1.07
C LEU A 83 -4.01 0.35 1.88
N GLN A 84 -4.52 1.58 1.83
CA GLN A 84 -5.71 1.95 2.58
C GLN A 84 -6.96 1.19 2.13
N TYR A 85 -7.03 0.85 0.85
CA TYR A 85 -8.17 0.13 0.31
C TYR A 85 -8.04 -1.39 0.47
N TYR A 86 -6.89 -1.96 0.13
CA TYR A 86 -6.74 -3.40 -0.09
C TYR A 86 -6.06 -4.15 1.04
N TYR A 87 -5.29 -3.48 1.90
CA TYR A 87 -4.41 -4.18 2.85
C TYR A 87 -4.56 -3.66 4.29
N ASP A 88 -3.84 -2.62 4.67
CA ASP A 88 -3.88 -2.06 6.02
C ASP A 88 -3.88 -0.52 5.96
N LYS A 89 -4.96 0.07 6.48
CA LYS A 89 -5.14 1.53 6.50
C LYS A 89 -4.09 2.24 7.34
N ASN A 90 -3.56 1.59 8.36
CA ASN A 90 -2.63 2.19 9.30
C ASN A 90 -1.22 2.20 8.74
N ILE A 91 -0.85 1.13 8.02
CA ILE A 91 0.39 1.12 7.22
C ILE A 91 0.32 2.20 6.12
N GLY A 92 -0.84 2.38 5.49
CA GLY A 92 -1.05 3.51 4.57
C GLY A 92 -0.89 4.89 5.25
N ASN A 93 -1.32 5.04 6.50
CA ASN A 93 -1.09 6.27 7.27
C ASN A 93 0.40 6.46 7.62
N ALA A 94 1.11 5.40 7.98
CA ALA A 94 2.54 5.43 8.25
C ALA A 94 3.34 5.99 7.05
N VAL A 95 2.98 5.55 5.83
CA VAL A 95 3.55 6.09 4.59
C VAL A 95 3.21 7.58 4.42
N LYS A 96 1.94 7.96 4.61
CA LYS A 96 1.48 9.36 4.53
C LYS A 96 2.18 10.30 5.49
N GLU A 97 2.49 9.83 6.70
CA GLU A 97 3.13 10.61 7.75
C GLU A 97 4.66 10.64 7.62
N GLY A 98 5.22 10.09 6.52
CA GLY A 98 6.65 10.10 6.25
C GLY A 98 7.44 9.12 7.12
N ALA A 99 6.78 8.11 7.70
CA ALA A 99 7.43 7.10 8.51
C ALA A 99 8.13 6.02 7.66
N SER A 100 7.78 5.91 6.37
CA SER A 100 8.45 5.02 5.42
C SER A 100 9.78 5.60 4.92
N GLN A 101 10.76 4.73 4.75
CA GLN A 101 12.00 5.04 4.04
C GLN A 101 11.78 4.82 2.54
N CYS A 102 12.04 5.86 1.74
CA CYS A 102 12.07 5.75 0.29
C CYS A 102 13.34 5.03 -0.17
N ILE A 103 13.19 4.09 -1.09
CA ILE A 103 14.29 3.32 -1.69
C ILE A 103 14.41 3.68 -3.17
N ASP A 104 13.29 3.63 -3.91
CA ASP A 104 13.15 3.91 -5.35
C ASP A 104 14.22 3.22 -6.25
N GLU A 105 14.73 2.08 -5.81
CA GLU A 105 15.70 1.30 -6.57
C GLU A 105 14.99 0.41 -7.59
N SER A 106 15.49 0.38 -8.82
CA SER A 106 14.94 -0.42 -9.91
C SER A 106 15.95 -1.39 -10.50
N LYS A 107 15.52 -2.63 -10.78
CA LYS A 107 16.27 -3.61 -11.56
C LYS A 107 15.46 -4.04 -12.77
N ILE A 108 16.14 -4.32 -13.88
CA ILE A 108 15.51 -4.80 -15.11
C ILE A 108 16.12 -6.15 -15.49
N ASN A 109 15.26 -7.13 -15.73
CA ASN A 109 15.64 -8.43 -16.26
C ASN A 109 14.50 -8.91 -17.17
N LYS A 110 14.83 -9.49 -18.33
CA LYS A 110 13.83 -9.97 -19.31
C LYS A 110 12.73 -8.97 -19.66
N ASN A 111 13.10 -7.69 -19.82
CA ASN A 111 12.18 -6.57 -20.09
C ASN A 111 11.08 -6.35 -19.02
N ILE A 112 11.34 -6.81 -17.80
CA ILE A 112 10.52 -6.52 -16.63
C ILE A 112 11.35 -5.68 -15.67
N LYS A 113 10.77 -4.54 -15.31
CA LYS A 113 11.27 -3.64 -14.28
C LYS A 113 10.59 -3.99 -12.96
N VAL A 114 11.41 -4.30 -11.96
CA VAL A 114 11.01 -4.38 -10.56
C VAL A 114 11.56 -3.15 -9.87
N THR A 115 10.72 -2.44 -9.14
CA THR A 115 11.11 -1.27 -8.35
C THR A 115 10.77 -1.52 -6.90
N ILE A 116 11.74 -1.40 -5.99
CA ILE A 116 11.45 -1.31 -4.55
C ILE A 116 11.21 0.17 -4.26
N ASN A 117 9.97 0.51 -3.89
CA ASN A 117 9.56 1.90 -3.71
C ASN A 117 9.89 2.38 -2.31
N ASN A 118 9.29 1.72 -1.32
CA ASN A 118 9.32 2.17 0.06
C ASN A 118 9.41 0.97 0.99
N ILE A 119 10.03 1.17 2.13
CA ILE A 119 9.98 0.22 3.24
C ILE A 119 9.43 0.91 4.48
N VAL A 120 8.65 0.19 5.27
CA VAL A 120 8.23 0.62 6.60
C VAL A 120 8.28 -0.58 7.53
N GLY A 121 8.74 -0.40 8.75
CA GLY A 121 8.84 -1.54 9.65
C GLY A 121 9.31 -1.15 11.04
N ASP A 122 8.99 -2.02 11.98
CA ASP A 122 9.49 -2.01 13.35
C ASP A 122 10.24 -3.32 13.64
N ASP A 123 10.47 -3.62 14.93
CA ASP A 123 11.21 -4.80 15.36
C ASP A 123 10.54 -6.13 14.98
N LYS A 124 9.21 -6.14 14.82
CA LYS A 124 8.43 -7.34 14.52
C LYS A 124 8.07 -7.47 13.06
N ASN A 125 7.72 -6.37 12.38
CA ASN A 125 7.24 -6.39 11.01
C ASN A 125 8.05 -5.48 10.10
N LEU A 126 8.35 -5.96 8.89
CA LEU A 126 8.92 -5.20 7.79
C LEU A 126 8.01 -5.31 6.56
N PHE A 127 7.54 -4.17 6.07
CA PHE A 127 6.76 -4.05 4.85
C PHE A 127 7.64 -3.47 3.75
N ILE A 128 7.72 -4.17 2.62
CA ILE A 128 8.47 -3.77 1.44
C ILE A 128 7.46 -3.56 0.31
N PHE A 129 7.30 -2.30 -0.11
CA PHE A 129 6.41 -1.94 -1.21
C PHE A 129 7.17 -1.93 -2.52
N TYR A 130 6.59 -2.54 -3.53
CA TYR A 130 7.22 -2.68 -4.84
C TYR A 130 6.25 -2.41 -5.98
N THR A 131 6.82 -2.03 -7.12
CA THR A 131 6.12 -1.84 -8.39
C THR A 131 6.70 -2.79 -9.43
N LEU A 132 5.82 -3.44 -10.19
CA LEU A 132 6.15 -4.31 -11.31
C LEU A 132 5.60 -3.71 -12.60
N ASN A 133 6.44 -3.63 -13.63
CA ASN A 133 6.04 -3.23 -14.98
C ASN A 133 6.87 -4.04 -15.99
N GLY A 134 6.24 -4.61 -17.00
CA GLY A 134 6.97 -5.38 -17.99
C GLY A 134 6.21 -5.61 -19.28
N LYS A 135 6.97 -5.91 -20.33
CA LYS A 135 6.43 -6.26 -21.65
C LYS A 135 7.04 -7.55 -22.16
N ILE A 136 6.22 -8.38 -22.81
CA ILE A 136 6.67 -9.54 -23.58
C ILE A 136 6.23 -9.35 -25.02
N ASN A 137 7.13 -9.55 -25.98
CA ASN A 137 6.83 -9.45 -27.41
C ASN A 137 6.13 -8.13 -27.81
N LYS A 138 6.47 -7.02 -27.14
CA LYS A 138 5.87 -5.69 -27.27
C LYS A 138 4.46 -5.52 -26.69
N GLU A 139 3.86 -6.58 -26.15
CA GLU A 139 2.61 -6.52 -25.39
C GLU A 139 2.88 -6.26 -23.91
N GLU A 140 2.04 -5.42 -23.30
CA GLU A 140 2.08 -5.19 -21.87
C GLU A 140 1.52 -6.39 -21.11
N LEU A 141 2.30 -6.87 -20.15
CA LEU A 141 1.84 -7.88 -19.20
C LEU A 141 0.69 -7.31 -18.39
N LYS A 142 -0.30 -8.16 -18.10
CA LYS A 142 -1.51 -7.79 -17.38
C LYS A 142 -1.45 -8.42 -16.00
N ASN A 143 -1.71 -7.63 -14.96
CA ASN A 143 -1.76 -8.14 -13.58
C ASN A 143 -0.46 -8.84 -13.15
N LEU A 144 0.70 -8.21 -13.34
CA LEU A 144 1.95 -8.84 -12.94
C LEU A 144 2.04 -9.00 -11.42
N LEU A 145 2.30 -10.22 -10.95
CA LEU A 145 2.36 -10.64 -9.55
C LEU A 145 3.73 -11.23 -9.25
N LEU A 146 4.18 -11.06 -8.00
CA LEU A 146 5.36 -11.77 -7.49
C LEU A 146 4.97 -13.23 -7.21
N GLN A 147 5.65 -14.19 -7.85
CA GLN A 147 5.36 -15.62 -7.66
C GLN A 147 6.37 -16.29 -6.73
N ASN A 148 7.67 -16.08 -6.97
CA ASN A 148 8.73 -16.66 -6.17
C ASN A 148 9.76 -15.61 -5.76
N PHE A 149 10.24 -15.69 -4.52
CA PHE A 149 11.27 -14.83 -3.96
C PHE A 149 12.10 -15.56 -2.90
N LYS A 150 13.25 -14.96 -2.56
CA LYS A 150 14.14 -15.40 -1.50
C LYS A 150 14.58 -14.19 -0.67
N ILE A 151 14.69 -14.36 0.64
CA ILE A 151 15.24 -13.37 1.56
C ILE A 151 16.40 -14.01 2.30
N THR A 152 17.57 -13.38 2.23
CA THR A 152 18.75 -13.72 3.03
C THR A 152 19.17 -12.53 3.89
N ASP A 153 19.95 -12.78 4.93
CA ASP A 153 20.69 -11.72 5.61
C ASP A 153 21.98 -11.38 4.84
N ASN A 154 22.80 -10.49 5.41
CA ASN A 154 24.08 -10.07 4.84
C ASN A 154 25.15 -11.16 4.79
N ASP A 155 25.03 -12.19 5.62
CA ASP A 155 25.95 -13.32 5.66
C ASP A 155 25.47 -14.44 4.72
N ASP A 156 24.53 -14.13 3.83
CA ASP A 156 23.85 -15.05 2.91
C ASP A 156 23.06 -16.18 3.60
N ASN A 157 22.78 -16.05 4.91
CA ASN A 157 21.94 -17.02 5.60
C ASN A 157 20.50 -16.91 5.10
N LEU A 158 19.90 -18.04 4.78
CA LEU A 158 18.52 -18.10 4.35
C LEU A 158 17.56 -17.74 5.48
N LEU A 159 16.80 -16.65 5.30
CA LEU A 159 15.69 -16.30 6.19
C LEU A 159 14.38 -16.91 5.71
N LEU A 160 14.07 -16.78 4.40
CA LEU A 160 12.87 -17.32 3.78
C LEU A 160 13.11 -17.66 2.30
N ASP A 161 12.53 -18.76 1.85
CA ASP A 161 12.51 -19.19 0.46
C ASP A 161 11.08 -19.55 0.09
N SER A 162 10.50 -18.85 -0.88
CA SER A 162 9.12 -19.09 -1.31
C SER A 162 9.01 -20.18 -2.39
N THR A 163 10.11 -20.77 -2.87
CA THR A 163 10.02 -21.84 -3.89
C THR A 163 9.36 -23.12 -3.35
N SER A 164 9.36 -23.28 -2.03
CA SER A 164 8.75 -24.39 -1.28
C SER A 164 7.44 -23.97 -0.59
N ASN A 165 6.72 -22.99 -1.16
CA ASN A 165 5.51 -22.41 -0.59
C ASN A 165 4.52 -23.45 -0.02
N TYR A 166 4.19 -23.29 1.26
CA TYR A 166 3.04 -23.93 1.88
C TYR A 166 1.83 -23.03 1.74
N TYR A 167 1.00 -23.33 0.76
CA TYR A 167 -0.23 -22.60 0.49
C TYR A 167 -1.27 -22.90 1.57
N SER A 168 -1.32 -22.03 2.59
CA SER A 168 -2.26 -22.13 3.70
C SER A 168 -3.39 -21.10 3.60
N LYS A 169 -4.35 -21.16 4.53
CA LYS A 169 -5.47 -20.21 4.65
C LYS A 169 -4.92 -18.78 4.86
N LEU A 170 -5.53 -17.79 4.22
CA LEU A 170 -5.15 -16.38 4.40
C LEU A 170 -5.41 -15.92 5.85
N PRO A 171 -4.59 -14.98 6.36
CA PRO A 171 -4.85 -14.30 7.63
C PRO A 171 -6.25 -13.69 7.69
N ALA A 172 -6.84 -13.68 8.89
CA ALA A 172 -8.17 -13.12 9.08
C ALA A 172 -8.28 -11.66 8.64
N LYS A 173 -7.22 -10.85 8.85
CA LYS A 173 -7.14 -9.46 8.35
C LYS A 173 -7.28 -9.32 6.83
N LEU A 174 -7.01 -10.39 6.07
CA LEU A 174 -7.13 -10.45 4.61
C LEU A 174 -8.39 -11.17 4.14
N ASP A 175 -9.19 -11.72 5.06
CA ASP A 175 -10.42 -12.41 4.69
C ASP A 175 -11.40 -11.39 4.07
N HIS A 176 -12.09 -11.82 3.01
CA HIS A 176 -12.98 -10.98 2.19
C HIS A 176 -12.31 -9.79 1.48
N LYS A 177 -10.97 -9.70 1.43
CA LYS A 177 -10.28 -8.68 0.63
C LYS A 177 -10.14 -9.10 -0.83
N ASP A 178 -10.61 -8.25 -1.74
CA ASP A 178 -10.40 -8.38 -3.19
C ASP A 178 -8.90 -8.16 -3.53
N GLY A 179 -8.08 -9.21 -3.51
CA GLY A 179 -6.65 -9.11 -3.85
C GLY A 179 -5.97 -10.45 -3.98
N ASP A 180 -4.87 -10.54 -4.74
CA ASP A 180 -4.05 -11.75 -4.89
C ASP A 180 -2.98 -11.81 -3.81
N TYR A 181 -2.88 -12.97 -3.14
CA TYR A 181 -1.98 -13.14 -2.00
C TYR A 181 -1.13 -14.41 -2.13
N LEU A 182 0.12 -14.34 -1.66
CA LEU A 182 0.94 -15.50 -1.34
C LEU A 182 1.30 -15.47 0.14
N LEU A 183 1.43 -16.65 0.70
CA LEU A 183 1.89 -16.83 2.06
C LEU A 183 3.02 -17.86 2.05
N THR A 184 4.09 -17.54 2.76
CA THR A 184 5.16 -18.48 3.11
C THR A 184 5.55 -18.26 4.56
N TYR A 185 6.01 -19.30 5.24
CA TYR A 185 6.44 -19.19 6.62
C TYR A 185 7.44 -20.30 6.97
N ASN A 186 8.19 -20.08 8.03
CA ASN A 186 8.98 -21.09 8.72
C ASN A 186 8.86 -20.89 10.24
N LYS A 187 9.75 -21.50 11.03
CA LYS A 187 9.71 -21.39 12.50
C LYS A 187 10.03 -20.00 13.06
N LYS A 188 10.66 -19.13 12.27
CA LYS A 188 11.17 -17.81 12.70
C LYS A 188 10.45 -16.65 12.04
N TYR A 189 9.92 -16.84 10.83
CA TYR A 189 9.30 -15.79 10.05
C TYR A 189 8.03 -16.26 9.36
N SER A 190 7.05 -15.36 9.25
CA SER A 190 5.94 -15.47 8.32
C SER A 190 6.04 -14.35 7.30
N CYS A 191 5.61 -14.60 6.07
CA CYS A 191 5.64 -13.62 5.01
C CYS A 191 4.36 -13.66 4.18
N VAL A 192 3.71 -12.51 4.06
CA VAL A 192 2.55 -12.29 3.20
C VAL A 192 2.96 -11.41 2.04
N VAL A 193 2.77 -11.90 0.81
CA VAL A 193 2.85 -11.08 -0.39
C VAL A 193 1.44 -10.70 -0.80
N ALA A 194 1.15 -9.42 -0.92
CA ALA A 194 -0.14 -8.90 -1.35
C ALA A 194 0.00 -8.12 -2.67
N SER A 195 -0.87 -8.41 -3.63
CA SER A 195 -1.08 -7.58 -4.81
C SER A 195 -1.99 -6.41 -4.44
N LEU A 196 -1.47 -5.20 -4.52
CA LEU A 196 -2.16 -3.97 -4.13
C LEU A 196 -2.90 -3.38 -5.33
N GLY A 197 -4.21 -3.18 -5.22
CA GLY A 197 -5.02 -2.55 -6.29
C GLY A 197 -5.41 -3.46 -7.45
N ASN A 198 -4.79 -4.63 -7.52
CA ASN A 198 -5.04 -5.63 -8.54
C ASN A 198 -6.10 -6.61 -8.04
N SER A 199 -7.32 -6.37 -8.49
CA SER A 199 -8.43 -7.32 -8.41
C SER A 199 -8.89 -7.67 -9.81
N PHE A 200 -9.70 -8.73 -9.92
CA PHE A 200 -10.37 -9.11 -11.18
C PHE A 200 -11.04 -7.91 -11.90
N LYS A 201 -11.57 -6.94 -11.15
CA LYS A 201 -12.24 -5.75 -11.68
C LYS A 201 -11.27 -4.69 -12.23
N ASN A 202 -10.00 -4.75 -11.84
CA ASN A 202 -9.01 -3.68 -12.00
C ASN A 202 -7.62 -4.15 -12.47
N TYR A 203 -7.47 -5.37 -13.02
CA TYR A 203 -6.21 -5.84 -13.63
C TYR A 203 -5.52 -4.70 -14.37
N SER A 204 -4.39 -4.26 -13.82
CA SER A 204 -3.74 -2.95 -14.03
C SER A 204 -4.18 -2.22 -15.33
N LYS A 205 -5.08 -1.25 -15.22
CA LYS A 205 -5.40 -0.33 -16.34
C LYS A 205 -4.17 0.49 -16.78
N SER A 206 -3.18 0.64 -15.89
CA SER A 206 -1.96 1.42 -16.06
C SER A 206 -0.74 0.64 -16.58
N GLY A 207 -0.83 -0.67 -16.80
CA GLY A 207 0.35 -1.51 -17.14
C GLY A 207 1.36 -1.69 -16.00
N GLU A 208 1.06 -1.14 -14.82
CA GLU A 208 1.85 -1.26 -13.59
C GLU A 208 1.05 -1.99 -12.52
N SER A 209 1.71 -2.90 -11.82
CA SER A 209 1.19 -3.59 -10.65
C SER A 209 1.92 -3.12 -9.40
N TYR A 210 1.19 -2.88 -8.31
CA TYR A 210 1.77 -2.59 -7.01
C TYR A 210 1.67 -3.83 -6.12
N GLY A 211 2.64 -4.00 -5.23
CA GLY A 211 2.60 -5.09 -4.26
C GLY A 211 3.29 -4.73 -2.94
N CYS A 212 3.04 -5.56 -1.94
CA CYS A 212 3.61 -5.47 -0.60
C CYS A 212 4.12 -6.84 -0.19
N ILE A 213 5.36 -6.90 0.31
CA ILE A 213 5.88 -8.04 1.08
C ILE A 213 5.83 -7.62 2.55
N GLU A 214 4.98 -8.25 3.35
CA GLU A 214 5.02 -8.17 4.81
C GLU A 214 5.80 -9.35 5.35
N LEU A 215 7.00 -9.08 5.88
CA LEU A 215 7.80 -10.02 6.64
C LEU A 215 7.56 -9.79 8.12
N SER A 216 7.13 -10.81 8.85
CA SER A 216 6.90 -10.76 10.29
C SER A 216 7.79 -11.76 11.01
N SER A 217 8.43 -11.34 12.10
CA SER A 217 9.11 -12.27 13.01
C SER A 217 8.11 -12.97 13.92
N ILE A 218 8.33 -14.28 14.14
CA ILE A 218 7.56 -15.10 15.08
C ILE A 218 8.48 -15.71 16.13
N ASN A 219 7.90 -16.18 17.24
CA ASN A 219 8.60 -16.89 18.32
C ASN A 219 9.82 -16.13 18.88
N GLY A 220 9.72 -14.80 19.00
CA GLY A 220 10.79 -13.95 19.54
C GLY A 220 12.01 -13.77 18.62
N SER A 221 11.92 -14.19 17.35
CA SER A 221 12.94 -13.89 16.33
C SER A 221 13.01 -12.38 16.07
N LYS A 222 14.08 -11.92 15.43
CA LYS A 222 14.24 -10.51 15.01
C LYS A 222 14.49 -10.45 13.52
N ILE A 223 13.90 -9.46 12.86
CA ILE A 223 14.22 -9.15 11.46
C ILE A 223 15.57 -8.43 11.43
N PRO A 224 16.57 -8.94 10.67
CA PRO A 224 17.82 -8.23 10.45
C PRO A 224 17.60 -6.85 9.81
N ASN A 225 18.47 -5.89 10.13
CA ASN A 225 18.41 -4.55 9.53
C ASN A 225 18.83 -4.57 8.05
N GLU A 226 19.69 -5.50 7.67
CA GLU A 226 20.23 -5.58 6.32
C GLU A 226 19.86 -6.94 5.75
N LEU A 227 19.20 -6.91 4.60
CA LEU A 227 18.57 -8.05 3.97
C LEU A 227 18.83 -8.01 2.47
N ASN A 228 19.01 -9.18 1.87
CA ASN A 228 19.02 -9.33 0.43
C ASN A 228 17.68 -9.91 -0.02
N LEU A 229 16.94 -9.16 -0.84
CA LEU A 229 15.68 -9.59 -1.43
C LEU A 229 15.90 -9.95 -2.89
N GLU A 230 15.61 -11.20 -3.24
CA GLU A 230 15.71 -11.70 -4.60
C GLU A 230 14.33 -12.10 -5.12
N PHE A 231 13.88 -11.47 -6.19
CA PHE A 231 12.71 -11.91 -6.96
C PHE A 231 13.19 -13.00 -7.94
N LEU A 232 12.55 -14.16 -7.91
CA LEU A 232 12.94 -15.34 -8.69
C LEU A 232 11.97 -15.62 -9.85
N SER A 233 10.68 -15.34 -9.65
CA SER A 233 9.72 -15.38 -10.75
C SER A 233 8.49 -14.52 -10.52
N LEU A 234 7.88 -14.12 -11.62
CA LEU A 234 6.66 -13.32 -11.70
C LEU A 234 5.61 -14.06 -12.52
N THR A 235 4.33 -13.78 -12.28
CA THR A 235 3.21 -14.40 -13.03
C THR A 235 2.05 -13.43 -13.19
N GLU A 236 1.20 -13.62 -14.20
CA GLU A 236 0.01 -12.76 -14.39
C GLU A 236 -1.22 -13.22 -13.59
N ALA A 237 -1.21 -14.48 -13.14
CA ALA A 237 -2.21 -15.01 -12.22
C ALA A 237 -1.64 -16.23 -11.50
N TYR A 238 -1.94 -16.38 -10.21
CA TYR A 238 -1.54 -17.56 -9.47
C TYR A 238 -2.33 -18.78 -9.92
N LYS A 239 -1.63 -19.88 -10.24
CA LYS A 239 -2.23 -21.18 -10.55
C LYS A 239 -2.39 -22.03 -9.28
N MET A 240 -3.30 -21.64 -8.40
CA MET A 240 -3.41 -22.21 -7.05
C MET A 240 -4.86 -22.46 -6.65
N SER A 241 -5.09 -23.35 -5.67
CA SER A 241 -6.43 -23.80 -5.28
C SER A 241 -7.35 -22.66 -4.82
N TYR A 242 -6.83 -21.73 -4.01
CA TYR A 242 -7.59 -20.56 -3.54
C TYR A 242 -7.69 -19.42 -4.57
N SER A 243 -6.93 -19.49 -5.66
CA SER A 243 -6.96 -18.51 -6.76
C SER A 243 -7.57 -19.07 -8.05
N LYS A 244 -8.14 -20.29 -8.01
CA LYS A 244 -8.67 -20.99 -9.19
C LYS A 244 -9.64 -20.11 -9.98
N ASN A 245 -10.61 -19.49 -9.29
CA ASN A 245 -11.58 -18.60 -9.93
C ASN A 245 -10.87 -17.43 -10.64
N LYS A 246 -9.85 -16.83 -10.01
CA LYS A 246 -9.11 -15.69 -10.59
C LYS A 246 -8.25 -16.07 -11.80
N TYR A 247 -7.71 -17.29 -11.79
CA TYR A 247 -6.99 -17.85 -12.93
C TYR A 247 -7.96 -18.07 -14.11
N GLU A 248 -9.11 -18.69 -13.85
CA GLU A 248 -10.16 -18.91 -14.85
C GLU A 248 -10.70 -17.58 -15.41
N ASP A 249 -10.87 -16.60 -14.53
CA ASP A 249 -11.25 -15.23 -14.84
C ASP A 249 -10.23 -14.52 -15.75
N PHE A 250 -8.93 -14.67 -15.47
CA PHE A 250 -7.88 -14.14 -16.34
C PHE A 250 -7.99 -14.75 -17.75
N PHE A 251 -8.11 -16.08 -17.81
CA PHE A 251 -8.27 -16.79 -19.08
C PHE A 251 -9.53 -16.33 -19.84
N SER A 252 -10.64 -16.14 -19.13
CA SER A 252 -11.89 -15.66 -19.72
C SER A 252 -11.76 -14.26 -20.30
N ASN A 253 -11.06 -13.34 -19.63
CA ASN A 253 -10.91 -11.95 -20.07
C ASN A 253 -9.90 -11.79 -21.21
N PHE A 254 -8.75 -12.45 -21.13
CA PHE A 254 -7.64 -12.26 -22.08
C PHE A 254 -7.56 -13.34 -23.15
N LYS A 255 -8.36 -14.40 -23.05
CA LYS A 255 -8.42 -15.53 -23.99
C LYS A 255 -7.06 -16.19 -24.21
N ARG A 256 -6.21 -16.21 -23.17
CA ARG A 256 -4.91 -16.87 -23.15
C ARG A 256 -4.54 -17.29 -21.73
N GLU A 257 -3.61 -18.24 -21.65
CA GLU A 257 -3.00 -18.62 -20.38
C GLU A 257 -2.19 -17.46 -19.77
N PRO A 258 -2.20 -17.29 -18.44
CA PRO A 258 -1.30 -16.40 -17.73
C PRO A 258 0.17 -16.76 -18.00
N ILE A 259 1.00 -15.75 -18.24
CA ILE A 259 2.43 -15.96 -18.46
C ILE A 259 3.17 -16.00 -17.13
N SER A 260 4.11 -16.94 -16.99
CA SER A 260 5.04 -17.00 -15.86
C SER A 260 6.47 -16.80 -16.34
N ILE A 261 7.24 -16.02 -15.60
CA ILE A 261 8.53 -15.50 -16.04
C ILE A 261 9.53 -15.68 -14.92
N SER A 262 10.48 -16.60 -15.09
CA SER A 262 11.62 -16.74 -14.20
C SER A 262 12.68 -15.69 -14.52
N GLY A 263 13.26 -15.07 -13.51
CA GLY A 263 14.33 -14.08 -13.65
C GLY A 263 15.02 -13.85 -12.31
N GLN A 264 15.96 -12.92 -12.26
CA GLN A 264 16.62 -12.55 -11.02
C GLN A 264 16.65 -11.03 -10.91
N TRP A 265 16.00 -10.50 -9.87
CA TRP A 265 16.09 -9.10 -9.47
C TRP A 265 16.48 -9.07 -8.00
N LYS A 266 17.74 -8.70 -7.73
CA LYS A 266 18.33 -8.65 -6.39
C LYS A 266 18.40 -7.22 -5.89
N PHE A 267 18.04 -7.02 -4.64
CA PHE A 267 18.04 -5.74 -3.94
C PHE A 267 18.67 -5.89 -2.57
N ASP A 268 19.56 -4.96 -2.25
CA ASP A 268 20.19 -4.85 -0.94
C ASP A 268 19.34 -3.89 -0.12
N ILE A 269 18.56 -4.43 0.82
CA ILE A 269 17.61 -3.69 1.63
C ILE A 269 18.27 -3.36 2.96
N ASN A 270 18.71 -2.11 3.11
CA ASN A 270 19.03 -1.56 4.42
C ASN A 270 17.76 -1.00 5.06
N ALA A 271 17.10 -1.85 5.84
CA ALA A 271 15.94 -1.53 6.66
C ALA A 271 16.35 -0.68 7.86
N TYR A 272 16.65 0.60 7.62
CA TYR A 272 16.67 1.59 8.68
C TYR A 272 15.23 1.85 9.12
N GLN A 273 14.76 0.99 10.01
CA GLN A 273 13.43 1.04 10.59
C GLN A 273 13.35 2.27 11.51
N SER A 274 12.97 3.42 10.94
CA SER A 274 12.70 4.67 11.68
C SER A 274 11.76 4.44 12.89
N LEU A 275 10.91 3.41 12.79
CA LEU A 275 9.94 3.01 13.79
C LEU A 275 10.47 2.00 14.82
N LYS A 276 11.62 1.36 14.61
CA LYS A 276 12.18 0.34 15.53
C LYS A 276 12.40 0.85 16.95
N TYR A 277 12.71 2.14 17.08
CA TYR A 277 12.98 2.77 18.37
C TYR A 277 11.76 3.48 18.96
N LYS A 278 10.61 3.44 18.27
CA LYS A 278 9.37 4.01 18.81
C LYS A 278 8.86 3.10 19.92
N LYS A 279 8.78 3.65 21.13
CA LYS A 279 8.22 2.93 22.27
C LYS A 279 6.73 2.67 22.04
N PRO A 280 6.24 1.45 22.30
CA PRO A 280 4.81 1.19 22.23
C PRO A 280 4.06 1.93 23.34
N GLU A 281 2.80 2.29 23.08
CA GLU A 281 1.86 2.60 24.17
C GLU A 281 1.54 1.31 24.91
N VAL A 282 1.54 1.32 26.26
CA VAL A 282 1.36 0.11 27.07
C VAL A 282 0.23 0.30 28.08
N TYR A 283 -0.69 -0.67 28.10
CA TYR A 283 -1.81 -0.75 29.04
C TYR A 283 -1.76 -2.12 29.72
N ASN A 284 -1.88 -2.17 31.05
CA ASN A 284 -1.73 -3.40 31.82
C ASN A 284 -2.88 -3.59 32.80
N ASN A 285 -3.15 -4.84 33.14
CA ASN A 285 -4.08 -5.25 34.20
C ASN A 285 -5.51 -4.70 34.04
N ILE A 286 -6.03 -4.73 32.81
CA ILE A 286 -7.42 -4.32 32.54
C ILE A 286 -8.32 -5.53 32.81
N LYS A 287 -9.03 -5.48 33.94
CA LYS A 287 -9.95 -6.54 34.37
C LYS A 287 -11.35 -6.26 33.87
N PHE A 288 -12.01 -7.30 33.40
CA PHE A 288 -13.42 -7.24 33.03
C PHE A 288 -14.07 -8.60 33.23
N ARG A 289 -15.40 -8.61 33.25
CA ARG A 289 -16.20 -9.84 33.37
C ARG A 289 -17.16 -9.91 32.19
N GLU A 290 -17.23 -11.07 31.56
CA GLU A 290 -18.16 -11.31 30.45
C GLU A 290 -18.70 -12.74 30.52
N ASN A 291 -20.00 -12.94 30.26
CA ASN A 291 -20.67 -14.25 30.38
C ASN A 291 -20.32 -15.01 31.68
N SER A 292 -20.33 -14.32 32.82
CA SER A 292 -19.93 -14.88 34.14
C SER A 292 -18.51 -15.45 34.20
N THR A 293 -17.61 -14.97 33.36
CA THR A 293 -16.20 -15.34 33.33
C THR A 293 -15.35 -14.11 33.56
N ASP A 294 -14.39 -14.20 34.48
CA ASP A 294 -13.43 -13.13 34.74
C ASP A 294 -12.27 -13.18 33.74
N PHE A 295 -11.89 -12.01 33.22
CA PHE A 295 -10.77 -11.85 32.30
C PHE A 295 -9.82 -10.77 32.79
N ASN A 296 -8.57 -10.87 32.37
CA ASN A 296 -7.55 -9.86 32.66
C ASN A 296 -6.64 -9.65 31.46
N ILE A 297 -6.70 -8.48 30.83
CA ILE A 297 -5.70 -8.08 29.85
C ILE A 297 -4.42 -7.75 30.63
N LYS A 298 -3.54 -8.75 30.74
CA LYS A 298 -2.26 -8.63 31.45
C LYS A 298 -1.40 -7.53 30.84
N ALA A 299 -1.34 -7.50 29.51
CA ALA A 299 -0.64 -6.47 28.76
C ALA A 299 -1.29 -6.23 27.39
N LEU A 300 -1.36 -4.97 26.99
CA LEU A 300 -1.64 -4.53 25.64
C LEU A 300 -0.56 -3.54 25.23
N LYS A 301 0.07 -3.77 24.08
CA LYS A 301 1.13 -2.94 23.53
C LYS A 301 0.76 -2.50 22.13
N ILE A 302 0.72 -1.18 21.90
CA ILE A 302 0.42 -0.59 20.59
C ILE A 302 1.74 -0.17 19.95
N TYR A 303 2.23 -0.97 19.02
CA TYR A 303 3.40 -0.66 18.19
C TYR A 303 2.98 0.05 16.90
N PRO A 304 3.92 0.68 16.19
CA PRO A 304 3.62 1.32 14.91
C PRO A 304 2.99 0.39 13.88
N THR A 305 3.39 -0.88 13.82
CA THR A 305 2.87 -1.81 12.79
C THR A 305 1.81 -2.79 13.28
N HIS A 306 1.71 -3.04 14.59
CA HIS A 306 0.78 -4.01 15.15
C HIS A 306 0.38 -3.68 16.60
N ILE A 307 -0.65 -4.35 17.11
CA ILE A 307 -0.99 -4.37 18.54
C ILE A 307 -0.80 -5.78 19.04
N GLU A 308 -0.09 -5.95 20.16
CA GLU A 308 -0.01 -7.21 20.89
C GLU A 308 -0.90 -7.14 22.12
N MET A 309 -1.72 -8.16 22.33
CA MET A 309 -2.53 -8.30 23.54
C MET A 309 -2.28 -9.67 24.17
N ARG A 310 -1.95 -9.68 25.45
CA ARG A 310 -1.93 -10.87 26.30
C ARG A 310 -3.11 -10.83 27.25
N ILE A 311 -4.05 -11.75 27.07
CA ILE A 311 -5.27 -11.83 27.87
C ILE A 311 -5.32 -13.16 28.63
N GLU A 312 -5.56 -13.09 29.92
CA GLU A 312 -5.81 -14.24 30.79
C GLU A 312 -7.31 -14.59 30.75
N LEU A 313 -7.60 -15.86 30.49
CA LEU A 313 -8.94 -16.41 30.35
C LEU A 313 -9.34 -17.16 31.62
N GLY A 314 -10.41 -16.71 32.27
CA GLY A 314 -10.90 -17.32 33.51
C GLY A 314 -11.81 -18.53 33.30
N LYS A 315 -12.29 -19.04 34.43
CA LYS A 315 -13.38 -20.01 34.49
C LYS A 315 -14.72 -19.30 34.61
N ASN A 316 -15.74 -19.89 34.00
CA ASN A 316 -17.10 -19.48 34.21
C ASN A 316 -17.52 -19.76 35.67
N THR A 317 -17.98 -18.76 36.39
CA THR A 317 -18.29 -18.88 37.83
C THR A 317 -19.56 -19.68 38.12
N ILE A 318 -20.39 -19.98 37.12
CA ILE A 318 -21.65 -20.72 37.29
C ILE A 318 -21.42 -22.22 37.07
N ASN A 319 -20.78 -22.61 35.96
CA ASN A 319 -20.61 -24.01 35.58
C ASN A 319 -19.16 -24.51 35.68
N SER A 320 -18.24 -23.66 36.16
CA SER A 320 -16.79 -23.96 36.31
C SER A 320 -16.04 -24.31 35.03
N ALA A 321 -16.66 -24.15 33.84
CA ALA A 321 -16.02 -24.41 32.56
C ALA A 321 -14.88 -23.42 32.31
N GLN A 322 -13.73 -23.92 31.84
CA GLN A 322 -12.56 -23.10 31.51
C GLN A 322 -12.77 -22.44 30.15
N CYS A 323 -12.67 -21.11 30.08
CA CYS A 323 -12.59 -20.44 28.80
C CYS A 323 -11.20 -20.69 28.20
N TYR A 324 -11.13 -21.27 27.01
CA TYR A 324 -9.85 -21.59 26.37
C TYR A 324 -9.57 -20.75 25.12
N SER A 325 -10.57 -20.00 24.63
CA SER A 325 -10.44 -19.20 23.41
C SER A 325 -11.54 -18.13 23.30
N ILE A 326 -11.22 -17.05 22.58
CA ILE A 326 -12.11 -15.93 22.27
C ILE A 326 -12.34 -15.89 20.76
N GLY A 327 -13.59 -15.92 20.32
CA GLY A 327 -13.95 -15.98 18.90
C GLY A 327 -13.90 -17.39 18.31
N ARG A 328 -13.74 -17.49 16.99
CA ARG A 328 -13.53 -18.70 16.17
C ARG A 328 -14.10 -20.02 16.72
N GLN A 329 -15.22 -20.46 16.16
CA GLN A 329 -15.70 -21.83 16.35
C GLN A 329 -14.88 -22.82 15.51
N ILE A 330 -14.24 -23.81 16.14
CA ILE A 330 -13.68 -24.97 15.44
C ILE A 330 -14.81 -25.99 15.26
N ILE A 331 -15.64 -25.81 14.24
CA ILE A 331 -16.61 -26.84 13.86
C ILE A 331 -15.86 -27.86 13.01
N LYS A 332 -15.80 -29.12 13.45
CA LYS A 332 -15.28 -30.22 12.63
C LYS A 332 -16.03 -30.21 11.28
N ASN A 333 -15.27 -30.04 10.20
CA ASN A 333 -15.74 -30.10 8.79
C ASN A 333 -16.55 -28.91 8.24
N GLU A 334 -16.59 -27.75 8.90
CA GLU A 334 -17.21 -26.53 8.31
C GLU A 334 -16.19 -25.41 8.01
N LYS A 335 -16.60 -24.47 7.16
CA LYS A 335 -15.85 -23.24 6.90
C LYS A 335 -15.67 -22.47 8.21
N ILE A 336 -14.44 -22.05 8.48
CA ILE A 336 -14.14 -21.19 9.61
C ILE A 336 -14.89 -19.85 9.44
N ASP A 337 -15.77 -19.53 10.40
CA ASP A 337 -16.45 -18.24 10.46
C ASP A 337 -15.55 -17.20 11.15
N ASN A 338 -14.91 -16.36 10.33
CA ASN A 338 -14.07 -15.26 10.82
C ASN A 338 -14.90 -14.05 11.31
N SER A 339 -16.24 -14.02 11.11
CA SER A 339 -17.09 -12.91 11.58
C SER A 339 -17.15 -12.81 13.10
N LYS A 340 -16.80 -13.90 13.80
CA LYS A 340 -16.81 -14.00 15.26
C LYS A 340 -15.45 -13.70 15.90
N LEU A 341 -14.40 -13.45 15.10
CA LEU A 341 -13.09 -13.09 15.64
C LEU A 341 -13.15 -11.77 16.42
N PRO A 342 -12.33 -11.64 17.48
CA PRO A 342 -12.23 -10.38 18.19
C PRO A 342 -11.62 -9.30 17.29
N TYR A 343 -11.95 -8.05 17.58
CA TYR A 343 -11.34 -6.89 16.92
C TYR A 343 -11.29 -5.72 17.89
N LEU A 344 -10.46 -4.72 17.58
CA LEU A 344 -10.46 -3.46 18.32
C LEU A 344 -11.24 -2.40 17.55
N ILE A 345 -11.87 -1.47 18.26
CA ILE A 345 -12.55 -0.32 17.67
C ILE A 345 -12.22 0.95 18.45
N ASP A 346 -11.99 2.07 17.76
CA ASP A 346 -11.78 3.37 18.40
C ASP A 346 -13.06 4.19 18.55
N GLU A 347 -12.96 5.36 19.19
CA GLU A 347 -14.08 6.29 19.39
C GLU A 347 -14.69 6.82 18.07
N LYS A 348 -13.92 6.75 16.97
CA LYS A 348 -14.33 7.19 15.63
C LYS A 348 -14.96 6.05 14.82
N GLY A 349 -15.05 4.85 15.37
CA GLY A 349 -15.61 3.67 14.73
C GLY A 349 -14.65 2.93 13.78
N ASN A 350 -13.36 3.26 13.78
CA ASN A 350 -12.37 2.53 12.99
C ASN A 350 -12.12 1.16 13.62
N LYS A 351 -12.21 0.11 12.82
CA LYS A 351 -11.94 -1.27 13.24
C LYS A 351 -10.49 -1.65 12.94
N TYR A 352 -9.86 -2.33 13.89
CA TYR A 352 -8.53 -2.91 13.78
C TYR A 352 -8.65 -4.43 13.95
N LEU A 353 -8.45 -5.15 12.86
CA LEU A 353 -8.76 -6.57 12.77
C LEU A 353 -7.69 -7.43 13.43
N PHE A 354 -8.09 -8.62 13.86
CA PHE A 354 -7.18 -9.68 14.28
C PHE A 354 -6.26 -10.07 13.10
N ALA A 355 -4.95 -10.12 13.35
CA ALA A 355 -3.92 -10.20 12.33
C ALA A 355 -3.48 -11.62 11.98
N ASP A 356 -3.68 -12.58 12.89
CA ASP A 356 -3.14 -13.93 12.74
C ASP A 356 -4.07 -14.87 11.96
N ASN A 357 -3.49 -15.97 11.46
CA ASN A 357 -4.23 -17.04 10.77
C ASN A 357 -5.04 -17.89 11.76
N ASP A 358 -4.45 -18.12 12.92
CA ASP A 358 -4.95 -18.97 13.99
C ASP A 358 -4.81 -18.25 15.32
N LEU A 359 -5.72 -18.52 16.25
CA LEU A 359 -5.54 -18.11 17.64
C LEU A 359 -4.43 -19.00 18.22
N GLU A 360 -3.43 -18.40 18.86
CA GLU A 360 -2.43 -19.18 19.59
C GLU A 360 -3.14 -20.10 20.61
N GLU A 361 -2.56 -21.27 20.89
CA GLU A 361 -3.08 -22.09 21.97
C GLU A 361 -2.90 -21.34 23.29
N MET A 362 -3.89 -21.49 24.18
CA MET A 362 -3.81 -20.96 25.52
C MET A 362 -2.59 -21.58 26.23
N ASP A 363 -1.74 -20.73 26.80
CA ASP A 363 -0.54 -21.19 27.48
C ASP A 363 -0.82 -21.70 28.91
N SER A 364 0.23 -22.14 29.60
CA SER A 364 0.14 -22.68 30.96
C SER A 364 -0.38 -21.69 32.01
N ASP A 365 -0.34 -20.38 31.71
CA ASP A 365 -0.85 -19.32 32.59
C ASP A 365 -2.31 -18.97 32.22
N ASN A 366 -2.99 -19.83 31.46
CA ASN A 366 -4.30 -19.61 30.88
C ASN A 366 -4.37 -18.32 30.05
N CYS A 367 -3.26 -17.93 29.41
CA CYS A 367 -3.19 -16.72 28.62
C CYS A 367 -3.23 -17.01 27.12
N LEU A 368 -3.91 -16.14 26.40
CA LEU A 368 -3.91 -16.07 24.95
C LEU A 368 -3.12 -14.84 24.52
N ASN A 369 -2.19 -15.00 23.58
CA ASN A 369 -1.59 -13.86 22.88
C ASN A 369 -2.36 -13.64 21.58
N MET A 370 -2.68 -12.38 21.30
CA MET A 370 -3.44 -11.96 20.13
C MET A 370 -2.72 -10.80 19.47
N ASN A 371 -2.61 -10.84 18.14
CA ASN A 371 -2.13 -9.71 17.35
C ASN A 371 -3.28 -9.03 16.60
N PHE A 372 -3.28 -7.70 16.60
CA PHE A 372 -4.23 -6.90 15.82
C PHE A 372 -3.50 -5.89 14.94
N GLN A 373 -4.20 -5.33 13.97
CA GLN A 373 -3.73 -4.17 13.21
C GLN A 373 -3.44 -2.99 14.16
N SER A 374 -2.40 -2.21 13.86
CA SER A 374 -2.03 -1.05 14.68
C SER A 374 -3.06 0.06 14.65
N SER A 375 -3.28 0.75 15.77
CA SER A 375 -3.99 2.05 15.83
C SER A 375 -3.06 3.26 16.00
N TYR A 376 -1.74 3.06 15.94
CA TYR A 376 -0.73 4.04 16.35
C TYR A 376 -0.86 5.39 15.61
N PHE A 377 -0.99 5.37 14.28
CA PHE A 377 -1.06 6.57 13.43
C PHE A 377 -2.49 7.14 13.28
N ARG A 378 -3.34 6.98 14.28
CA ARG A 378 -4.75 7.44 14.24
C ARG A 378 -5.11 8.44 15.34
N ASP A 379 -4.19 8.68 16.27
CA ASP A 379 -4.40 9.48 17.47
C ASP A 379 -5.74 9.15 18.15
N SER A 380 -6.05 7.85 18.25
CA SER A 380 -7.28 7.38 18.89
C SER A 380 -7.21 7.68 20.37
N LYS A 381 -8.23 8.39 20.88
CA LYS A 381 -8.34 8.73 22.30
C LYS A 381 -8.88 7.59 23.13
N GLU A 382 -9.71 6.75 22.53
CA GLU A 382 -10.27 5.59 23.19
C GLU A 382 -10.07 4.36 22.30
N LEU A 383 -9.94 3.20 22.94
CA LEU A 383 -9.82 1.93 22.24
C LEU A 383 -10.60 0.87 23.01
N TYR A 384 -11.39 0.10 22.27
CA TYR A 384 -12.27 -0.91 22.83
C TYR A 384 -11.97 -2.26 22.22
N LEU A 385 -11.84 -3.30 23.04
CA LEU A 385 -11.86 -4.69 22.60
C LEU A 385 -13.30 -5.12 22.40
N VAL A 386 -13.59 -5.68 21.24
CA VAL A 386 -14.90 -6.26 20.92
C VAL A 386 -14.78 -7.77 20.87
N ILE A 387 -15.58 -8.43 21.70
CA ILE A 387 -15.70 -9.89 21.74
C ILE A 387 -17.13 -10.27 21.34
N ASN A 388 -17.26 -11.27 20.47
CA ASN A 388 -18.56 -11.76 19.96
C ASN A 388 -18.86 -13.20 20.37
N GLN A 389 -17.84 -13.96 20.77
CA GLN A 389 -17.98 -15.37 21.11
C GLN A 389 -16.89 -15.78 22.10
N LEU A 390 -17.23 -16.69 23.00
CA LEU A 390 -16.32 -17.32 23.96
C LEU A 390 -16.42 -18.83 23.81
N ASN A 391 -15.29 -19.53 23.88
CA ASN A 391 -15.25 -20.99 23.85
C ASN A 391 -14.83 -21.55 25.21
N TYR A 392 -15.52 -22.61 25.61
CA TYR A 392 -15.37 -23.23 26.92
C TYR A 392 -15.14 -24.73 26.82
N ASP A 393 -14.37 -25.25 27.76
CA ASP A 393 -14.15 -26.68 27.98
C ASP A 393 -14.52 -27.03 29.43
N ASN A 394 -15.23 -28.14 29.63
CA ASN A 394 -15.65 -28.62 30.94
C ASN A 394 -15.30 -30.09 31.19
N ASP A 395 -14.14 -30.54 30.67
CA ASP A 395 -13.59 -31.91 30.72
C ASP A 395 -14.40 -32.96 29.93
N SER A 396 -15.70 -32.72 29.73
CA SER A 396 -16.62 -33.62 29.02
C SER A 396 -16.93 -33.14 27.61
N GLN A 397 -16.93 -31.83 27.37
CA GLN A 397 -17.37 -31.24 26.12
C GLN A 397 -16.77 -29.84 25.91
N GLN A 398 -16.40 -29.56 24.66
CA GLN A 398 -16.13 -28.21 24.18
C GLN A 398 -17.40 -27.59 23.61
N PHE A 399 -17.69 -26.35 24.00
CA PHE A 399 -18.84 -25.61 23.49
C PHE A 399 -18.52 -24.12 23.30
N SER A 400 -19.22 -23.51 22.34
CA SER A 400 -19.11 -22.08 22.05
C SER A 400 -20.34 -21.36 22.57
N LYS A 401 -20.14 -20.15 23.10
CA LYS A 401 -21.19 -19.26 23.57
C LYS A 401 -21.07 -17.94 22.83
N ASP A 402 -22.04 -17.68 21.96
CA ASP A 402 -22.24 -16.35 21.40
C ASP A 402 -22.61 -15.39 22.52
N ILE A 403 -21.93 -14.26 22.55
CA ILE A 403 -22.20 -13.16 23.47
C ILE A 403 -22.66 -11.95 22.66
N GLU A 404 -23.54 -11.14 23.23
CA GLU A 404 -23.87 -9.85 22.64
C GLU A 404 -22.57 -9.03 22.53
N SER A 405 -22.32 -8.42 21.36
CA SER A 405 -21.05 -7.74 21.06
C SER A 405 -20.69 -6.74 22.17
N THR A 406 -19.74 -7.13 23.00
CA THR A 406 -19.37 -6.35 24.19
C THR A 406 -18.15 -5.52 23.89
N LYS A 407 -18.21 -4.22 24.22
CA LYS A 407 -17.10 -3.28 24.09
C LYS A 407 -16.41 -3.10 25.44
N ILE A 408 -15.22 -3.66 25.57
CA ILE A 408 -14.37 -3.50 26.76
C ILE A 408 -13.42 -2.33 26.52
N LYS A 409 -13.56 -1.25 27.29
CA LYS A 409 -12.69 -0.08 27.20
C LYS A 409 -11.26 -0.41 27.67
N ILE A 410 -10.27 -0.04 26.87
CA ILE A 410 -8.83 -0.24 27.11
C ILE A 410 -8.16 1.10 27.39
N LYS A 411 -8.35 2.05 26.47
CA LYS A 411 -7.81 3.41 26.49
C LYS A 411 -8.96 4.39 26.71
#